data_AF-A0A839T6R4-F1
#
_entry.id   AF-A0A839T6R4-F1
#
_cell.length_a   1.000
_cell.length_b   1.000
_cell.length_c   1.000
_cell.angle_alpha   90.00
_cell.angle_beta   90.00
_cell.angle_gamma   90.00
#
_symmetry.space_group_name_H-M   'P 1'
#
loop_
_entity.id
_entity.type
_entity.pdbx_description
1 polymer ?
#
loop_
_entity_poly.entity_id
_entity_poly.type
_entity_poly.pdbx_seq_one_letter_code
_entity_poly.pdbx_strand_id
1 'polypeptide(L)'
;MTYEMTNYLASRPQLTSTPIVSMRQAWEKPEQNHKAANSTASPWLIQPLMAALIAVLPISAGAQQVDLSVLPVSSGHIKKRDSVIVWTPVNKEKDIAEPEIISGLIENLRKGFGLSDSSLAEIFGVSRQTIYNWRTKKTLTDHPERISALADSLANVSKEDAPYLRRTLFYPSHEGCLLQDVLSDEGWISKGAEGVHNLVAELAQKAAQLRARDEKTISRLEMFSKKQAG
;
A
#
# COMPACT_ATOMS: atom_id res chain seq x y z
N MET A 1 -41.67 27.00 -56.51
CA MET A 1 -42.02 27.95 -55.43
C MET A 1 -41.03 27.78 -54.31
N THR A 2 -40.04 28.67 -54.29
CA THR A 2 -38.91 28.76 -53.38
C THR A 2 -39.33 29.58 -52.17
N TYR A 3 -39.20 29.03 -50.96
CA TYR A 3 -39.36 29.78 -49.72
C TYR A 3 -37.98 29.96 -49.06
N GLU A 4 -37.65 31.22 -48.85
CA GLU A 4 -36.44 31.72 -48.22
C GLU A 4 -36.44 31.57 -46.69
N MET A 5 -35.20 31.48 -46.17
CA MET A 5 -34.64 32.05 -44.94
C MET A 5 -35.57 32.35 -43.74
N THR A 6 -35.23 31.75 -42.60
CA THR A 6 -34.94 32.57 -41.40
C THR A 6 -33.78 31.96 -40.60
N ASN A 7 -32.67 32.70 -40.58
CA ASN A 7 -31.52 32.50 -39.70
C ASN A 7 -31.92 32.86 -38.26
N TYR A 8 -31.93 31.89 -37.35
CA TYR A 8 -31.90 32.16 -35.91
C TYR A 8 -30.47 32.00 -35.40
N LEU A 9 -29.73 33.10 -35.44
CA LEU A 9 -28.52 33.34 -34.64
C LEU A 9 -28.92 33.44 -33.17
N ALA A 10 -28.92 32.31 -32.47
CA ALA A 10 -28.93 32.31 -31.00
C ALA A 10 -27.49 32.43 -30.51
N SER A 11 -27.09 33.66 -30.19
CA SER A 11 -25.92 33.99 -29.38
C SER A 11 -25.92 33.19 -28.08
N ARG A 12 -25.08 32.16 -27.99
CA ARG A 12 -24.68 31.57 -26.71
C ARG A 12 -23.40 32.26 -26.22
N PRO A 13 -23.37 32.76 -24.97
CA PRO A 13 -22.20 33.39 -24.40
C PRO A 13 -21.04 32.40 -24.30
N GLN A 14 -19.87 32.85 -24.78
CA GLN A 14 -18.57 32.23 -24.61
C GLN A 14 -18.31 32.03 -23.12
N LEU A 15 -18.35 30.77 -22.64
CA LEU A 15 -17.83 30.42 -21.34
C LEU A 15 -16.32 30.60 -21.40
N THR A 16 -15.84 31.67 -20.78
CA THR A 16 -14.44 31.95 -20.54
C THR A 16 -13.79 30.75 -19.87
N SER A 17 -12.82 30.15 -20.58
CA SER A 17 -11.88 29.18 -20.04
C SER A 17 -11.13 29.81 -18.88
N THR A 18 -11.48 29.45 -17.65
CA THR A 18 -10.57 29.60 -16.52
C THR A 18 -9.46 28.56 -16.71
N PRO A 19 -8.17 28.96 -16.68
CA PRO A 19 -7.11 27.96 -16.60
C PRO A 19 -7.27 27.25 -15.27
N ILE A 20 -7.61 25.96 -15.32
CA ILE A 20 -7.41 25.05 -14.19
C ILE A 20 -5.90 25.06 -13.96
N VAL A 21 -5.49 25.80 -12.93
CA VAL A 21 -4.14 25.74 -12.39
C VAL A 21 -3.93 24.29 -11.99
N SER A 22 -3.17 23.59 -12.83
CA SER A 22 -2.65 22.26 -12.54
C SER A 22 -1.69 22.42 -11.37
N MET A 23 -2.20 22.32 -10.14
CA MET A 23 -1.37 22.02 -8.99
C MET A 23 -0.93 20.56 -9.08
N ARG A 24 -0.05 20.25 -10.05
CA ARG A 24 0.89 19.14 -9.88
C ARG A 24 1.81 19.58 -8.75
N GLN A 25 1.44 19.24 -7.52
CA GLN A 25 2.43 19.16 -6.46
C GLN A 25 3.38 18.05 -6.88
N ALA A 26 4.47 18.45 -7.55
CA ALA A 26 5.64 17.63 -7.69
C ALA A 26 6.01 17.15 -6.28
N TRP A 27 6.09 15.84 -6.10
CA TRP A 27 6.58 15.26 -4.86
C TRP A 27 8.03 15.72 -4.67
N GLU A 28 8.22 16.75 -3.85
CA GLU A 28 9.54 17.16 -3.38
C GLU A 28 9.99 16.20 -2.28
N LYS A 29 11.26 15.79 -2.35
CA LYS A 29 11.88 14.98 -1.30
C LYS A 29 11.72 15.72 0.04
N PRO A 30 11.31 15.05 1.13
CA PRO A 30 11.04 15.70 2.42
C PRO A 30 12.26 16.44 2.99
N GLU A 31 13.46 16.12 2.51
CA GLU A 31 14.73 16.71 2.86
C GLU A 31 14.92 18.15 2.32
N GLN A 32 14.15 18.54 1.29
CA GLN A 32 14.29 19.84 0.60
C GLN A 32 13.18 20.83 0.94
N ASN A 33 12.08 20.37 1.54
CA ASN A 33 10.97 21.23 1.91
C ASN A 33 11.14 21.80 3.33
N HIS A 34 12.00 22.81 3.45
CA HIS A 34 12.23 23.58 4.67
C HIS A 34 10.97 24.32 5.18
N LYS A 35 9.88 24.34 4.41
CA LYS A 35 8.61 25.02 4.76
C LYS A 35 7.56 24.10 5.38
N ALA A 36 7.76 22.77 5.37
CA ALA A 36 6.85 21.80 5.97
C ALA A 36 7.20 21.45 7.44
N ALA A 37 8.32 21.96 7.97
CA ALA A 37 8.79 21.69 9.32
C ALA A 37 8.37 22.77 10.34
N ASN A 38 7.25 23.46 10.11
CA ASN A 38 6.68 24.37 11.10
C ASN A 38 5.59 23.60 11.85
N SER A 39 5.97 23.03 12.98
CA SER A 39 5.09 22.42 13.97
C SER A 39 3.87 23.33 14.22
N THR A 40 2.69 22.94 13.76
CA THR A 40 1.41 23.51 14.20
C THR A 40 1.11 23.00 15.60
N ALA A 41 1.93 23.42 16.57
CA ALA A 41 1.58 23.39 17.97
C ALA A 41 0.51 24.47 18.19
N SER A 42 -0.77 24.07 18.08
CA SER A 42 -1.89 24.93 18.47
C SER A 42 -1.82 25.15 20.00
N PRO A 43 -1.69 26.38 20.52
CA PRO A 43 -1.47 26.62 21.94
C PRO A 43 -2.78 26.67 22.78
N TRP A 44 -3.88 26.09 22.28
CA TRP A 44 -5.22 26.22 22.89
C TRP A 44 -5.88 24.90 23.32
N LEU A 45 -5.12 23.80 23.36
CA LEU A 45 -5.60 22.51 23.86
C LEU A 45 -4.73 21.95 25.00
N ILE A 46 -4.22 22.85 25.84
CA ILE A 46 -3.52 22.48 27.07
C ILE A 46 -4.46 22.81 28.23
N GLN A 47 -5.09 21.75 28.77
CA GLN A 47 -5.87 21.63 30.01
C GLN A 47 -7.41 21.77 29.88
N PRO A 48 -8.21 20.82 30.43
CA PRO A 48 -8.00 20.17 31.73
C PRO A 48 -7.95 18.62 31.65
N LEU A 49 -6.75 18.05 31.68
CA LEU A 49 -6.54 16.63 32.04
C LEU A 49 -5.63 16.51 33.28
N MET A 50 -5.49 17.60 34.03
CA MET A 50 -4.69 17.73 35.26
C MET A 50 -5.58 18.12 36.45
N ALA A 51 -6.69 17.39 36.63
CA ALA A 51 -7.59 17.54 37.79
C ALA A 51 -7.95 16.18 38.44
N ALA A 52 -7.11 15.15 38.23
CA ALA A 52 -7.27 13.83 38.85
C ALA A 52 -6.02 13.40 39.63
N LEU A 53 -5.23 14.36 40.11
CA LEU A 53 -4.10 14.13 41.01
C LEU A 53 -4.20 15.17 42.13
N ILE A 54 -4.30 14.66 43.37
CA ILE A 54 -4.27 15.37 44.66
C ILE A 54 -5.64 15.81 45.21
N ALA A 55 -6.38 14.84 45.76
CA ALA A 55 -7.15 15.00 46.99
C ALA A 55 -6.86 13.76 47.85
N VAL A 56 -5.79 13.79 48.65
CA VAL A 56 -5.83 13.97 50.12
C VAL A 56 -6.69 12.91 50.82
N LEU A 57 -6.00 11.96 51.48
CA LEU A 57 -6.51 10.92 52.39
C LEU A 57 -7.16 11.54 53.66
N PRO A 58 -8.01 10.78 54.40
CA PRO A 58 -7.46 10.07 55.55
C PRO A 58 -8.01 8.65 55.81
N ILE A 59 -7.06 7.72 56.04
CA ILE A 59 -6.97 6.67 57.06
C ILE A 59 -8.26 5.94 57.52
N SER A 60 -8.38 4.65 57.16
CA SER A 60 -8.68 3.56 58.11
C SER A 60 -8.42 2.16 57.53
N ALA A 61 -7.58 1.41 58.25
CA ALA A 61 -7.53 -0.05 58.42
C ALA A 61 -7.70 -1.00 57.22
N GLY A 62 -6.64 -1.75 56.92
CA GLY A 62 -6.75 -3.02 56.18
C GLY A 62 -5.45 -3.41 55.49
N ALA A 63 -4.72 -4.36 56.08
CA ALA A 63 -3.51 -4.94 55.53
C ALA A 63 -3.76 -5.61 54.16
N GLN A 64 -2.96 -5.28 53.16
CA GLN A 64 -2.55 -6.22 52.11
C GLN A 64 -1.34 -5.66 51.36
N GLN A 65 -0.17 -6.28 51.60
CA GLN A 65 0.97 -6.17 50.71
C GLN A 65 0.55 -6.70 49.34
N VAL A 66 0.48 -5.81 48.33
CA VAL A 66 0.39 -6.23 46.93
C VAL A 66 1.77 -6.02 46.33
N ASP A 67 2.42 -7.16 46.14
CA ASP A 67 3.68 -7.38 45.46
C ASP A 67 3.60 -6.80 44.02
N LEU A 68 4.36 -5.74 43.77
CA LEU A 68 4.47 -5.12 42.44
C LEU A 68 5.39 -5.98 41.58
N SER A 69 4.85 -7.10 41.09
CA SER A 69 5.49 -7.90 40.06
C SER A 69 5.44 -7.14 38.72
N VAL A 70 6.57 -6.52 38.38
CA VAL A 70 6.85 -6.01 37.03
C VAL A 70 6.83 -7.21 36.08
N LEU A 71 5.76 -7.35 35.31
CA LEU A 71 5.67 -8.38 34.28
C LEU A 71 6.63 -8.02 33.13
N PRO A 72 7.58 -8.89 32.75
CA PRO A 72 8.40 -8.68 31.57
C PRO A 72 7.56 -8.79 30.30
N VAL A 73 7.81 -7.88 29.35
CA VAL A 73 7.25 -7.91 28.00
C VAL A 73 7.58 -9.27 27.35
N SER A 74 6.56 -10.12 27.24
CA SER A 74 6.64 -11.42 26.59
C SER A 74 6.94 -11.24 25.10
N SER A 75 8.17 -11.56 24.69
CA SER A 75 8.52 -11.71 23.29
C SER A 75 7.85 -12.98 22.76
N GLY A 76 6.63 -12.84 22.24
CA GLY A 76 5.94 -13.93 21.56
C GLY A 76 6.79 -14.46 20.42
N HIS A 77 7.27 -15.70 20.56
CA HIS A 77 7.85 -16.47 19.48
C HIS A 77 6.81 -16.64 18.37
N ILE A 78 6.93 -15.80 17.34
CA ILE A 78 6.25 -16.01 16.07
C ILE A 78 6.89 -17.24 15.43
N LYS A 79 6.27 -18.40 15.63
CA LYS A 79 6.58 -19.61 14.87
C LYS A 79 6.35 -19.30 13.40
N LYS A 80 7.43 -19.12 12.62
CA LYS A 80 7.37 -19.10 11.17
C LYS A 80 6.82 -20.46 10.72
N ARG A 81 5.58 -20.48 10.24
CA ARG A 81 5.07 -21.60 9.47
C ARG A 81 5.68 -21.45 8.08
N ASP A 82 6.67 -22.28 7.78
CA ASP A 82 7.15 -22.48 6.42
C ASP A 82 6.07 -23.24 5.64
N SER A 83 5.02 -22.52 5.23
CA SER A 83 4.15 -23.03 4.17
C SER A 83 4.94 -22.94 2.88
N VAL A 84 5.33 -24.09 2.34
CA VAL A 84 5.85 -24.22 0.97
C VAL A 84 4.74 -23.75 0.04
N ILE A 85 4.81 -22.51 -0.42
CA ILE A 85 3.89 -21.95 -1.41
C ILE A 85 4.29 -22.55 -2.76
N VAL A 86 3.55 -23.56 -3.19
CA VAL A 86 3.62 -24.08 -4.55
C VAL A 86 2.88 -23.07 -5.42
N TRP A 87 3.64 -22.34 -6.24
CA TRP A 87 3.09 -21.45 -7.25
C TRP A 87 2.45 -22.32 -8.33
N THR A 88 1.12 -22.34 -8.39
CA THR A 88 0.40 -23.02 -9.47
C THR A 88 0.40 -22.10 -10.69
N PRO A 89 1.13 -22.41 -11.77
CA PRO A 89 1.06 -21.62 -12.99
C PRO A 89 -0.37 -21.68 -13.53
N VAL A 90 -0.95 -20.52 -13.82
CA VAL A 90 -2.29 -20.44 -14.42
C VAL A 90 -2.18 -20.94 -15.86
N ASN A 91 -2.84 -22.06 -16.14
CA ASN A 91 -2.97 -22.55 -17.50
C ASN A 91 -3.96 -21.61 -18.22
N LYS A 92 -3.47 -20.88 -19.23
CA LYS A 92 -4.23 -19.81 -19.93
C LYS A 92 -5.51 -20.28 -20.62
N GLU A 93 -5.73 -21.60 -20.69
CA GLU A 93 -6.88 -22.25 -21.33
C GLU A 93 -8.08 -22.42 -20.39
N LYS A 94 -7.89 -22.24 -19.06
CA LYS A 94 -8.98 -22.33 -18.08
C LYS A 94 -9.58 -20.95 -17.85
N ASP A 95 -10.90 -20.82 -17.87
CA ASP A 95 -11.61 -19.55 -17.66
C ASP A 95 -11.09 -18.85 -16.39
N ILE A 96 -10.31 -17.79 -16.58
CA ILE A 96 -9.70 -16.98 -15.51
C ILE A 96 -10.80 -16.38 -14.60
N ALA A 97 -12.05 -16.34 -15.09
CA ALA A 97 -13.26 -15.95 -14.39
C ALA A 97 -13.76 -16.97 -13.33
N GLU A 98 -13.18 -18.18 -13.23
CA GLU A 98 -13.57 -19.11 -12.18
C GLU A 98 -13.29 -18.52 -10.78
N PRO A 99 -14.29 -18.47 -9.87
CA PRO A 99 -14.14 -17.86 -8.54
C PRO A 99 -13.07 -18.58 -7.69
N GLU A 100 -12.82 -19.85 -7.98
CA GLU A 100 -11.80 -20.64 -7.29
C GLU A 100 -10.38 -20.18 -7.63
N ILE A 101 -10.15 -19.87 -8.91
CA ILE A 101 -8.86 -19.40 -9.40
C ILE A 101 -8.58 -18.02 -8.81
N ILE A 102 -9.53 -17.10 -8.90
CA ILE A 102 -9.38 -15.73 -8.36
C ILE A 102 -9.13 -15.75 -6.84
N SER A 103 -9.91 -16.53 -6.10
CA SER A 103 -9.73 -16.70 -4.65
C SER A 103 -8.33 -17.25 -4.32
N GLY A 104 -7.87 -18.26 -5.08
CA GLY A 104 -6.52 -18.82 -4.96
C GLY A 104 -5.42 -17.81 -5.26
N LEU A 105 -5.57 -17.00 -6.32
CA LEU A 105 -4.63 -15.95 -6.70
C LEU A 105 -4.51 -14.88 -5.60
N ILE A 106 -5.64 -14.41 -5.06
CA ILE A 106 -5.64 -13.44 -3.96
C ILE A 106 -4.96 -14.04 -2.72
N GLU A 107 -5.24 -15.29 -2.38
CA GLU A 107 -4.60 -15.94 -1.23
C GLU A 107 -3.09 -16.14 -1.45
N ASN A 108 -2.66 -16.43 -2.67
CA ASN A 108 -1.25 -16.52 -3.05
C ASN A 108 -0.55 -15.16 -2.95
N LEU A 109 -1.19 -14.07 -3.40
CA LEU A 109 -0.66 -12.72 -3.24
C LEU A 109 -0.47 -12.35 -1.76
N ARG A 110 -1.44 -12.72 -0.91
CA ARG A 110 -1.36 -12.48 0.54
C ARG A 110 -0.22 -13.24 1.20
N LYS A 111 -0.14 -14.55 0.95
CA LYS A 111 0.85 -15.42 1.61
C LYS A 111 2.25 -15.27 1.02
N GLY A 112 2.35 -15.15 -0.31
CA GLY A 112 3.61 -15.08 -1.04
C GLY A 112 4.35 -13.76 -0.82
N PHE A 113 3.62 -12.65 -0.81
CA PHE A 113 4.21 -11.31 -0.72
C PHE A 113 3.87 -10.57 0.57
N GLY A 114 3.19 -11.24 1.52
CA GLY A 114 2.80 -10.64 2.80
C GLY A 114 1.80 -9.49 2.66
N LEU A 115 1.01 -9.47 1.58
CA LEU A 115 0.03 -8.43 1.32
C LEU A 115 -1.21 -8.64 2.18
N SER A 116 -1.73 -7.55 2.76
CA SER A 116 -2.99 -7.57 3.51
C SER A 116 -4.19 -7.35 2.58
N ASP A 117 -5.40 -7.68 3.02
CA ASP A 117 -6.62 -7.33 2.28
C ASP A 117 -6.72 -5.82 2.04
N SER A 118 -6.22 -5.00 2.98
CA SER A 118 -6.19 -3.54 2.82
C SER A 118 -5.18 -3.10 1.75
N SER A 119 -4.01 -3.74 1.71
CA SER A 119 -2.97 -3.48 0.72
C SER A 119 -3.45 -3.82 -0.69
N LEU A 120 -4.13 -4.97 -0.83
CA LEU A 120 -4.72 -5.37 -2.11
C LEU A 120 -5.87 -4.45 -2.52
N ALA A 121 -6.69 -4.01 -1.57
CA ALA A 121 -7.77 -3.07 -1.81
C ALA A 121 -7.24 -1.74 -2.37
N GLU A 122 -6.14 -1.22 -1.81
CA GLU A 122 -5.47 -0.02 -2.31
C GLU A 122 -4.89 -0.23 -3.71
N ILE A 123 -4.19 -1.35 -3.97
CA ILE A 123 -3.62 -1.66 -5.29
C ILE A 123 -4.70 -1.73 -6.39
N PHE A 124 -5.85 -2.33 -6.09
CA PHE A 124 -6.94 -2.49 -7.07
C PHE A 124 -7.95 -1.33 -7.04
N GLY A 125 -7.78 -0.34 -6.16
CA GLY A 125 -8.73 0.78 -6.04
C GLY A 125 -10.14 0.38 -5.57
N VAL A 126 -10.27 -0.73 -4.84
CA VAL A 126 -11.56 -1.25 -4.35
C VAL A 126 -11.63 -1.22 -2.82
N SER A 127 -12.81 -1.48 -2.26
CA SER A 127 -12.93 -1.59 -0.80
C SER A 127 -12.27 -2.87 -0.26
N ARG A 128 -11.79 -2.83 0.99
CA ARG A 128 -11.30 -4.03 1.70
C ARG A 128 -12.35 -5.15 1.74
N GLN A 129 -13.63 -4.79 1.88
CA GLN A 129 -14.73 -5.76 1.90
C GLN A 129 -14.88 -6.47 0.56
N THR A 130 -14.65 -5.77 -0.55
CA THR A 130 -14.65 -6.33 -1.90
C THR A 130 -13.58 -7.41 -2.05
N ILE A 131 -12.34 -7.13 -1.63
CA ILE A 131 -11.25 -8.12 -1.62
C ILE A 131 -11.61 -9.34 -0.77
N TYR A 132 -12.17 -9.13 0.41
CA TYR A 132 -12.62 -10.22 1.27
C TYR A 132 -13.70 -11.08 0.57
N ASN A 133 -14.67 -10.46 -0.10
CA ASN A 133 -15.72 -11.16 -0.81
C ASN A 133 -15.18 -11.99 -1.98
N TRP A 134 -14.25 -11.45 -2.77
CA TRP A 134 -13.56 -12.19 -3.84
C TRP A 134 -12.80 -13.39 -3.28
N ARG A 135 -12.04 -13.18 -2.21
CA ARG A 135 -11.28 -14.25 -1.55
C ARG A 135 -12.17 -15.33 -0.97
N THR A 136 -13.33 -14.97 -0.41
CA THR A 136 -14.30 -15.93 0.15
C THR A 136 -15.29 -16.47 -0.87
N LYS A 137 -15.08 -16.18 -2.17
CA LYS A 137 -15.94 -16.62 -3.28
C LYS A 137 -17.40 -16.13 -3.18
N LYS A 138 -17.65 -15.06 -2.40
CA LYS A 138 -18.98 -14.47 -2.23
C LYS A 138 -19.41 -13.65 -3.44
N THR A 139 -18.45 -13.02 -4.10
CA THR A 139 -18.67 -12.23 -5.32
C THR A 139 -17.56 -12.55 -6.32
N LEU A 140 -17.89 -12.42 -7.60
CA LEU A 140 -16.90 -12.43 -8.68
C LEU A 140 -16.30 -11.03 -8.83
N THR A 141 -15.12 -10.96 -9.44
CA THR A 141 -14.52 -9.69 -9.86
C THR A 141 -14.93 -9.42 -11.30
N ASP A 142 -15.15 -8.16 -11.64
CA ASP A 142 -15.47 -7.74 -13.01
C ASP A 142 -14.23 -7.80 -13.92
N HIS A 143 -13.03 -7.84 -13.33
CA HIS A 143 -11.74 -7.76 -14.03
C HIS A 143 -10.74 -8.83 -13.55
N PRO A 144 -11.04 -10.13 -13.74
CA PRO A 144 -10.17 -11.21 -13.27
C PRO A 144 -8.79 -11.22 -13.95
N GLU A 145 -8.70 -10.72 -15.17
CA GLU A 145 -7.48 -10.57 -15.95
C GLU A 145 -6.45 -9.68 -15.22
N ARG A 146 -6.88 -8.63 -14.53
CA ARG A 146 -5.99 -7.70 -13.81
C ARG A 146 -5.32 -8.38 -12.62
N ILE A 147 -6.08 -9.21 -11.91
CA ILE A 147 -5.58 -10.00 -10.77
C ILE A 147 -4.58 -11.03 -11.27
N SER A 148 -4.89 -11.71 -12.38
CA SER A 148 -3.98 -12.69 -12.99
C SER A 148 -2.67 -12.05 -13.45
N ALA A 149 -2.72 -10.91 -14.16
CA ALA A 149 -1.54 -10.21 -14.65
C ALA A 149 -0.63 -9.74 -13.51
N LEU A 150 -1.21 -9.24 -12.41
CA LEU A 150 -0.43 -8.87 -11.24
C LEU A 150 0.22 -10.10 -10.57
N ALA A 151 -0.53 -11.19 -10.41
CA ALA A 151 -0.01 -12.42 -9.83
C ALA A 151 1.12 -13.02 -10.66
N ASP A 152 0.96 -13.07 -11.98
CA ASP A 152 1.99 -13.56 -12.91
C ASP A 152 3.23 -12.66 -12.89
N SER A 153 3.04 -11.33 -12.86
CA SER A 153 4.13 -10.36 -12.75
C SER A 153 4.94 -10.57 -11.48
N LEU A 154 4.26 -10.77 -10.35
CA LEU A 154 4.91 -10.93 -9.06
C LEU A 154 5.55 -12.32 -8.90
N ALA A 155 4.97 -13.37 -9.49
CA ALA A 155 5.54 -14.71 -9.48
C ALA A 155 6.95 -14.78 -10.11
N ASN A 156 7.26 -13.86 -11.03
CA ASN A 156 8.58 -13.74 -11.64
C ASN A 156 9.63 -13.03 -10.75
N VAL A 157 9.23 -12.45 -9.61
CA VAL A 157 10.15 -11.75 -8.72
C VAL A 157 10.83 -12.71 -7.75
N SER A 158 12.11 -12.45 -7.45
CA SER A 158 12.89 -13.24 -6.49
C SER A 158 12.24 -13.25 -5.11
N LYS A 159 12.25 -14.43 -4.46
CA LYS A 159 11.75 -14.62 -3.09
C LYS A 159 12.54 -13.79 -2.06
N GLU A 160 13.81 -13.49 -2.35
CA GLU A 160 14.67 -12.68 -1.48
C GLU A 160 14.22 -11.22 -1.42
N ASP A 161 13.65 -10.71 -2.51
CA ASP A 161 13.20 -9.32 -2.62
C ASP A 161 11.74 -9.15 -2.14
N ALA A 162 11.03 -10.25 -1.87
CA ALA A 162 9.63 -10.23 -1.44
C ALA A 162 9.34 -9.35 -0.20
N PRO A 163 10.18 -9.31 0.85
CA PRO A 163 9.97 -8.40 2.00
C PRO A 163 10.08 -6.92 1.61
N TYR A 164 10.94 -6.61 0.63
CA TYR A 164 11.19 -5.26 0.14
C TYR A 164 10.10 -4.80 -0.85
N LEU A 165 9.56 -5.73 -1.63
CA LEU A 165 8.46 -5.51 -2.56
C LEU A 165 7.23 -4.91 -1.89
N ARG A 166 6.86 -5.37 -0.69
CA ARG A 166 5.72 -4.80 0.04
C ARG A 166 5.85 -3.29 0.24
N ARG A 167 7.07 -2.79 0.38
CA ARG A 167 7.35 -1.35 0.52
C ARG A 167 7.38 -0.65 -0.82
N THR A 168 7.86 -1.30 -1.88
CA THR A 168 7.99 -0.69 -3.21
C THR A 168 6.72 -0.68 -4.04
N LEU A 169 5.77 -1.59 -3.78
CA LEU A 169 4.50 -1.67 -4.53
C LEU A 169 3.65 -0.39 -4.45
N PHE A 170 3.86 0.43 -3.43
CA PHE A 170 3.16 1.70 -3.23
C PHE A 170 3.99 2.92 -3.65
N TYR A 171 5.20 2.71 -4.18
CA TYR A 171 6.00 3.80 -4.72
C TYR A 171 5.65 4.09 -6.17
N PRO A 172 5.69 5.37 -6.57
CA PRO A 172 5.53 5.71 -7.96
C PRO A 172 6.69 5.15 -8.80
N SER A 173 6.35 4.80 -10.04
CA SER A 173 7.29 4.59 -11.13
C SER A 173 8.17 5.82 -11.35
N HIS A 174 9.24 5.67 -12.13
CA HIS A 174 9.99 6.79 -12.69
C HIS A 174 9.09 7.79 -13.43
N GLU A 175 8.01 7.32 -14.05
CA GLU A 175 7.00 8.15 -14.72
C GLU A 175 5.98 8.78 -13.76
N GLY A 176 6.09 8.56 -12.46
CA GLY A 176 5.13 9.05 -11.46
C GLY A 176 3.85 8.22 -11.34
N CYS A 177 3.67 7.18 -12.15
CA CYS A 177 2.49 6.31 -12.11
C CYS A 177 2.57 5.31 -10.94
N LEU A 178 1.45 5.13 -10.24
CA LEU A 178 1.26 4.07 -9.25
C LEU A 178 0.74 2.78 -9.91
N LEU A 179 0.87 1.66 -9.20
CA LEU A 179 0.32 0.38 -9.66
C LEU A 179 -1.20 0.43 -9.85
N GLN A 180 -1.90 1.18 -8.98
CA GLN A 180 -3.33 1.42 -9.12
C GLN A 180 -3.68 2.13 -10.45
N ASP A 181 -2.81 3.02 -10.94
CA ASP A 181 -3.09 3.81 -12.14
C ASP A 181 -2.98 2.91 -13.39
N VAL A 182 -2.05 1.94 -13.37
CA VAL A 182 -1.90 0.94 -14.45
C VAL A 182 -3.03 -0.09 -14.42
N LEU A 183 -3.53 -0.44 -13.24
CA LEU A 183 -4.65 -1.37 -13.06
C LEU A 183 -6.03 -0.69 -13.21
N SER A 184 -6.07 0.63 -13.34
CA SER A 184 -7.29 1.38 -13.65
C SER A 184 -7.80 1.05 -15.06
N ASP A 185 -9.04 1.40 -15.35
CA ASP A 185 -9.63 1.16 -16.67
C ASP A 185 -8.85 1.86 -17.79
N GLU A 186 -8.46 3.12 -17.57
CA GLU A 186 -7.67 3.90 -18.52
C GLU A 186 -6.26 3.33 -18.72
N GLY A 187 -5.59 2.96 -17.61
CA GLY A 187 -4.25 2.37 -17.64
C GLY A 187 -4.23 1.01 -18.33
N TRP A 188 -5.27 0.21 -18.09
CA TRP A 188 -5.43 -1.11 -18.70
C TRP A 188 -5.68 -1.02 -20.20
N ILE A 189 -6.53 -0.09 -20.64
CA ILE A 189 -6.76 0.15 -22.08
C ILE A 189 -5.46 0.61 -22.77
N SER A 190 -4.65 1.43 -22.11
CA SER A 190 -3.43 1.98 -22.70
C SER A 190 -2.27 0.99 -22.78
N LYS A 191 -1.99 0.26 -21.69
CA LYS A 191 -0.77 -0.57 -21.56
C LYS A 191 -1.05 -2.05 -21.32
N GLY A 192 -2.27 -2.41 -20.94
CA GLY A 192 -2.68 -3.78 -20.65
C GLY A 192 -1.80 -4.49 -19.61
N ALA A 193 -1.73 -5.82 -19.74
CA ALA A 193 -0.90 -6.66 -18.87
C ALA A 193 0.60 -6.32 -18.97
N GLU A 194 1.08 -5.90 -20.14
CA GLU A 194 2.48 -5.52 -20.34
C GLU A 194 2.88 -4.32 -19.48
N GLY A 195 1.98 -3.34 -19.33
CA GLY A 195 2.17 -2.22 -18.42
C GLY A 195 2.39 -2.65 -16.97
N VAL A 196 1.62 -3.64 -16.51
CA VAL A 196 1.76 -4.20 -15.16
C VAL A 196 3.10 -4.91 -15.01
N HIS A 197 3.47 -5.76 -15.98
CA HIS A 197 4.76 -6.45 -15.97
C HIS A 197 5.95 -5.48 -15.90
N ASN A 198 5.95 -4.45 -16.75
CA ASN A 198 7.02 -3.47 -16.80
C ASN A 198 7.14 -2.66 -15.49
N LEU A 199 5.99 -2.25 -14.93
CA LEU A 199 5.98 -1.53 -13.67
C LEU A 199 6.46 -2.41 -12.51
N VAL A 200 5.97 -3.64 -12.41
CA VAL A 200 6.41 -4.57 -11.36
C VAL A 200 7.90 -4.90 -11.49
N ALA A 201 8.43 -5.03 -12.70
CA ALA A 201 9.86 -5.21 -12.93
C ALA A 201 10.69 -4.01 -12.43
N GLU A 202 10.24 -2.78 -12.67
CA GLU A 202 10.87 -1.57 -12.12
C GLU A 202 10.84 -1.56 -10.58
N LEU A 203 9.69 -1.89 -9.99
CA LEU A 203 9.53 -1.92 -8.54
C LEU A 203 10.34 -3.04 -7.89
N ALA A 204 10.53 -4.16 -8.59
CA ALA A 204 11.42 -5.25 -8.20
C ALA A 204 12.89 -4.81 -8.23
N GLN A 205 13.32 -4.06 -9.26
CA GLN A 205 14.67 -3.48 -9.29
C GLN A 205 14.90 -2.52 -8.11
N LYS A 206 13.91 -1.67 -7.77
CA LYS A 206 13.97 -0.81 -6.57
C LYS A 206 14.05 -1.64 -5.29
N ALA A 207 13.31 -2.75 -5.21
CA ALA A 207 13.35 -3.65 -4.06
C ALA A 207 14.74 -4.28 -3.89
N ALA A 208 15.36 -4.75 -4.97
CA ALA A 208 16.73 -5.27 -4.97
C ALA A 208 17.76 -4.20 -4.55
N GLN A 209 17.58 -2.95 -4.99
CA GLN A 209 18.43 -1.83 -4.54
C GLN A 209 18.31 -1.57 -3.04
N LEU A 210 17.10 -1.64 -2.48
CA LEU A 210 16.89 -1.50 -1.03
C LEU A 210 17.56 -2.63 -0.26
N ARG A 211 17.39 -3.87 -0.72
CA ARG A 211 18.07 -5.04 -0.14
C ARG A 211 19.58 -4.87 -0.11
N ALA A 212 20.19 -4.48 -1.24
CA ALA A 212 21.63 -4.28 -1.33
C ALA A 212 22.15 -3.14 -0.41
N ARG A 213 21.32 -2.12 -0.14
CA ARG A 213 21.65 -1.05 0.82
C ARG A 213 21.58 -1.54 2.26
N ASP A 214 20.57 -2.31 2.60
CA ASP A 214 20.41 -2.90 3.93
C ASP A 214 21.54 -3.88 4.22
N GLU A 215 21.90 -4.75 3.27
CA GLU A 215 23.00 -5.70 3.39
C GLU A 215 24.32 -4.99 3.71
N LYS A 216 24.66 -3.92 2.97
CA LYS A 216 25.83 -3.08 3.26
C LYS A 216 25.80 -2.47 4.66
N THR A 217 24.61 -2.11 5.14
CA THR A 217 24.44 -1.51 6.47
C THR A 217 24.63 -2.55 7.56
N ILE A 218 24.06 -3.75 7.39
CA ILE A 218 24.21 -4.88 8.29
C ILE A 218 25.69 -5.30 8.39
N SER A 219 26.38 -5.47 7.26
CA SER A 219 27.80 -5.84 7.28
C SER A 219 28.68 -4.79 8.00
N ARG A 220 28.37 -3.50 7.85
CA ARG A 220 29.08 -2.44 8.59
C ARG A 220 28.86 -2.58 10.09
N LEU A 221 27.61 -2.77 10.52
CA LEU A 221 27.27 -2.94 11.94
C LEU A 221 27.94 -4.17 12.56
N GLU A 222 27.99 -5.29 11.84
CA GLU A 222 28.67 -6.51 12.28
C GLU A 222 30.18 -6.29 12.46
N MET A 223 30.83 -5.58 11.53
CA MET A 223 32.26 -5.23 11.63
C MET A 223 32.53 -4.30 12.82
N PHE A 224 31.67 -3.30 13.05
CA PHE A 224 31.77 -2.42 14.22
C PHE A 224 31.59 -3.18 15.53
N SER A 225 30.59 -4.07 15.62
CA SER A 225 30.34 -4.89 16.80
C SER A 225 31.52 -5.81 17.12
N LYS A 226 32.07 -6.51 16.12
CA LYS A 226 33.24 -7.38 16.29
C LYS A 226 34.47 -6.62 16.80
N LYS A 227 34.66 -5.38 16.37
CA LYS A 227 35.76 -4.52 16.82
C LYS A 227 35.61 -4.02 18.27
N GLN A 228 34.38 -3.94 18.79
CA GLN A 228 34.14 -3.55 20.19
C GLN A 228 34.24 -4.71 21.18
N ALA A 229 34.11 -5.95 20.71
CA ALA A 229 34.13 -7.16 21.54
C ALA A 229 35.53 -7.79 21.70
N GLY A 230 36.56 -7.27 21.03
CA GLY A 230 37.95 -7.73 21.12
C GLY A 230 38.86 -6.62 21.62
#